data_AF-A0A975DLK1-F1
#
_entry.id   AF-A0A975DLK1-F1
#
_cell.length_a   1.000
_cell.length_b   1.000
_cell.length_c   1.000
_cell.angle_alpha   90.00
_cell.angle_beta   90.00
_cell.angle_gamma   90.00
#
_symmetry.space_group_name_H-M   'P 1'
#
loop_
_entity.id
_entity.type
_entity.pdbx_description
1 polymer ?
#
loop_
_entity_poly.entity_id
_entity_poly.type
_entity_poly.pdbx_seq_one_letter_code
_entity_poly.pdbx_strand_id
1 'polypeptide(L)'
;MDVEHIEAPILIHEKQKKQALVEEFEQLRPNWKGNLLRTVGMLMSMALLVWMYPEIVHQPISYVLLILIFGVSADLHAQSKRINKRIDTLYKLLKE
;
A
#
# COMPACT_ATOMS: atom_id res chain seq x y z
N MET A 1 -41.91 15.99 -24.37
CA MET A 1 -41.50 15.34 -23.12
C MET A 1 -40.05 14.97 -23.32
N ASP A 2 -39.18 15.83 -22.80
CA ASP A 2 -37.78 15.94 -23.21
C ASP A 2 -36.95 14.82 -22.62
N VAL A 3 -36.47 13.96 -23.51
CA VAL A 3 -35.52 12.87 -23.22
C VAL A 3 -34.29 13.41 -22.48
N GLU A 4 -33.91 14.68 -22.74
CA GLU A 4 -32.82 15.41 -22.07
C GLU A 4 -33.02 15.60 -20.55
N HIS A 5 -34.27 15.69 -20.07
CA HIS A 5 -34.54 15.86 -18.63
C HIS A 5 -34.47 14.54 -17.84
N ILE A 6 -34.50 13.39 -18.52
CA ILE A 6 -34.38 12.06 -17.91
C ILE A 6 -32.92 11.60 -17.93
N GLU A 7 -32.13 11.99 -18.94
CA GLU A 7 -30.72 11.63 -19.06
C GLU A 7 -29.81 12.34 -18.05
N ALA A 8 -30.09 13.62 -17.75
CA ALA A 8 -29.31 14.40 -16.79
C ALA A 8 -29.25 13.77 -15.37
N PRO A 9 -30.37 13.36 -14.72
CA PRO A 9 -30.32 12.73 -13.41
C PRO A 9 -29.64 11.34 -13.44
N ILE A 10 -29.77 10.58 -14.53
CA ILE A 10 -29.10 9.27 -14.69
C ILE A 10 -27.58 9.44 -14.78
N LEU A 11 -27.12 10.41 -15.57
CA LEU A 11 -25.70 10.76 -15.72
C LEU A 11 -25.09 11.29 -14.42
N ILE A 12 -25.85 12.06 -13.64
CA ILE A 12 -25.42 12.54 -12.32
C ILE A 12 -25.30 11.37 -11.35
N HIS A 13 -26.25 10.43 -11.36
CA HIS A 13 -26.24 9.27 -10.49
C HIS A 13 -25.08 8.31 -10.81
N GLU A 14 -24.78 8.09 -12.10
CA GLU A 14 -23.59 7.34 -12.53
C GLU A 14 -22.30 8.02 -12.09
N LYS A 15 -22.18 9.35 -12.23
CA LYS A 15 -21.01 10.10 -11.79
C LYS A 15 -20.81 10.02 -10.28
N GLN A 16 -21.88 10.12 -9.49
CA GLN A 16 -21.83 9.95 -8.03
C GLN A 16 -21.40 8.55 -7.63
N LYS A 17 -21.92 7.52 -8.30
CA LYS A 17 -21.56 6.12 -8.07
C LYS A 17 -20.09 5.85 -8.43
N LYS A 18 -19.61 6.43 -9.53
CA LYS A 18 -18.18 6.39 -9.91
C LYS A 18 -17.31 7.11 -8.86
N GLN A 19 -17.74 8.26 -8.33
CA GLN A 19 -17.02 8.98 -7.28
C GLN A 19 -16.94 8.19 -5.96
N ALA A 20 -18.03 7.57 -5.53
CA ALA A 20 -18.03 6.72 -4.32
C ALA A 20 -17.08 5.52 -4.46
N LEU A 21 -17.04 4.89 -5.64
CA LEU A 21 -16.09 3.82 -5.94
C LEU A 21 -14.64 4.31 -5.92
N VAL A 22 -14.38 5.50 -6.47
CA VAL A 22 -13.06 6.15 -6.40
C VAL A 22 -12.62 6.39 -4.96
N GLU A 23 -13.51 6.87 -4.10
CA GLU A 23 -13.24 7.07 -2.67
C GLU A 23 -12.92 5.77 -1.95
N GLU A 24 -13.67 4.69 -2.21
CA GLU A 24 -13.36 3.35 -1.67
C GLU A 24 -11.99 2.85 -2.15
N PHE A 25 -11.63 3.09 -3.42
CA PHE A 25 -10.32 2.73 -3.95
C PHE A 25 -9.17 3.54 -3.35
N GLU A 26 -9.38 4.83 -3.06
CA GLU A 26 -8.39 5.64 -2.34
C GLU A 26 -8.19 5.14 -0.91
N GLN A 27 -9.27 4.74 -0.21
CA GLN A 27 -9.16 4.16 1.12
C GLN A 27 -8.42 2.81 1.12
N LEU A 28 -8.58 2.01 0.06
CA LEU A 28 -7.89 0.73 -0.10
C LEU A 28 -6.43 0.87 -0.55
N ARG A 29 -5.97 2.08 -0.90
CA ARG A 29 -4.61 2.30 -1.38
C ARG A 29 -3.61 2.03 -0.26
N PRO A 30 -2.68 1.07 -0.42
CA PRO A 30 -1.70 0.79 0.61
C PRO A 30 -0.85 2.02 0.93
N ASN A 31 -0.83 2.39 2.21
CA ASN A 31 -0.31 3.65 2.69
C ASN A 31 1.22 3.63 2.76
N TRP A 32 1.89 4.27 1.79
CA TRP A 32 3.36 4.30 1.70
C TRP A 32 4.01 4.90 2.96
N LYS A 33 3.33 5.83 3.63
CA LYS A 33 3.78 6.44 4.89
C LYS A 33 3.95 5.40 6.00
N GLY A 34 3.01 4.45 6.08
CA GLY A 34 3.06 3.35 7.06
C GLY A 34 4.24 2.41 6.80
N ASN A 35 4.53 2.14 5.53
CA ASN A 35 5.68 1.30 5.16
C ASN A 35 7.01 2.00 5.47
N LEU A 36 7.11 3.30 5.19
CA LEU A 36 8.30 4.10 5.50
C LEU A 36 8.56 4.13 7.03
N LEU A 37 7.52 4.39 7.83
CA LEU A 37 7.63 4.41 9.28
C LEU A 37 8.07 3.05 9.83
N ARG A 38 7.55 1.95 9.28
CA ARG A 38 7.93 0.58 9.64
C ARG A 38 9.40 0.30 9.32
N THR A 39 9.90 0.74 8.15
CA THR A 39 11.31 0.59 7.77
C THR A 39 12.24 1.38 8.71
N VAL A 40 11.91 2.64 9.00
CA VAL A 40 12.71 3.47 9.92
C VAL A 40 12.68 2.87 11.32
N GLY A 41 11.52 2.43 11.81
CA GLY A 41 11.39 1.76 13.10
C GLY A 41 12.20 0.47 13.19
N MET A 42 12.23 -0.32 12.13
CA MET A 42 13.05 -1.53 12.06
C MET A 42 14.55 -1.20 12.13
N LEU A 43 15.03 -0.21 11.37
CA LEU A 43 16.44 0.22 11.39
C LEU A 43 16.85 0.74 12.77
N MET A 44 16.01 1.56 13.40
CA MET A 44 16.25 2.06 14.76
C MET A 44 16.30 0.93 15.79
N SER A 45 15.37 -0.02 15.71
CA SER A 45 15.35 -1.19 16.61
C SER A 45 16.61 -2.04 16.43
N MET A 46 17.04 -2.22 15.18
CA MET A 46 18.27 -2.93 14.83
C MET A 46 19.50 -2.23 15.44
N ALA A 47 19.60 -0.91 15.28
CA ALA A 47 20.70 -0.11 15.83
C ALA A 47 20.75 -0.16 17.35
N LEU A 48 19.60 -0.09 18.03
CA LEU A 48 19.50 -0.25 19.48
C LEU A 48 19.97 -1.63 19.96
N LEU A 49 19.55 -2.69 19.26
CA LEU A 49 19.95 -4.05 19.60
C LEU A 49 21.46 -4.25 19.45
N VAL A 50 22.06 -3.74 18.38
CA VAL A 50 23.52 -3.80 18.17
C VAL A 50 24.28 -2.99 19.22
N TRP A 51 23.75 -1.83 19.61
CA TRP A 51 24.37 -1.01 20.66
C TRP A 51 24.32 -1.68 22.04
N MET A 52 23.20 -2.31 22.39
CA MET A 52 23.03 -2.98 23.68
C MET A 52 23.69 -4.36 23.75
N TYR A 53 23.70 -5.10 22.65
CA TYR A 53 24.23 -6.46 22.56
C TYR A 53 25.11 -6.63 21.30
N PRO A 54 26.34 -6.10 21.31
CA PRO A 54 27.22 -6.13 20.14
C PRO A 54 27.59 -7.57 19.69
N GLU A 55 27.55 -8.54 20.61
CA GLU A 55 27.84 -9.95 20.34
C GLU A 55 26.87 -10.59 19.32
N ILE A 56 25.65 -10.06 19.20
CA ILE A 56 24.64 -10.56 18.25
C ILE A 56 25.15 -10.43 16.80
N VAL A 57 25.95 -9.41 16.51
CA VAL A 57 26.52 -9.18 15.17
C VAL A 57 27.54 -10.26 14.80
N HIS A 58 28.13 -10.95 15.78
CA HIS A 58 29.10 -12.01 15.50
C HIS A 58 28.45 -13.39 15.35
N GLN A 59 27.15 -13.52 15.66
CA GLN A 59 26.45 -14.81 15.56
C GLN A 59 25.95 -15.06 14.12
N PRO A 60 26.31 -16.18 13.47
CA PRO A 60 25.84 -16.51 12.12
C PRO A 60 24.30 -16.55 11.99
N ILE A 61 23.62 -16.96 13.07
CA ILE A 61 22.16 -17.06 13.14
C ILE A 61 21.48 -15.69 13.00
N SER A 62 22.09 -14.60 13.49
CA SER A 62 21.51 -13.27 13.39
C SER A 62 21.43 -12.81 11.94
N TYR A 63 22.41 -13.17 11.10
CA TYR A 63 22.41 -12.89 9.67
C TYR A 63 21.33 -13.68 8.91
N VAL A 64 21.09 -14.94 9.28
CA VAL A 64 20.00 -15.74 8.70
C VAL A 64 18.64 -15.12 9.02
N LEU A 65 18.45 -14.72 10.28
CA LEU A 65 17.26 -14.00 10.73
C LEU A 65 17.07 -12.68 9.98
N LEU A 66 18.14 -11.91 9.81
CA LEU A 66 18.14 -10.68 9.02
C LEU A 66 17.65 -10.92 7.60
N ILE A 67 18.22 -11.89 6.90
CA ILE A 67 17.85 -12.23 5.53
C ILE A 67 16.37 -12.61 5.44
N LEU A 68 15.86 -13.39 6.40
CA LEU A 68 14.43 -13.75 6.46
C LEU A 68 13.54 -12.53 6.65
N ILE A 69 13.88 -11.63 7.58
CA ILE A 69 13.08 -10.42 7.83
C ILE A 69 13.09 -9.50 6.60
N PHE A 70 14.25 -9.36 5.94
CA PHE A 70 14.36 -8.61 4.69
C PHE A 70 13.56 -9.26 3.56
N GLY A 71 13.60 -10.59 3.44
CA GLY A 71 12.83 -11.35 2.44
C GLY A 71 11.33 -11.15 2.58
N VAL A 72 10.80 -11.28 3.80
CA VAL A 72 9.38 -11.03 4.09
C VAL A 72 9.01 -9.56 3.83
N SER A 73 9.88 -8.62 4.20
CA SER A 73 9.64 -7.19 3.95
C SER A 73 9.63 -6.86 2.46
N ALA A 74 10.53 -7.45 1.68
CA ALA A 74 10.59 -7.28 0.23
C ALA A 74 9.37 -7.89 -0.46
N ASP A 75 8.93 -9.07 -0.04
CA ASP A 75 7.71 -9.71 -0.54
C ASP A 75 6.47 -8.86 -0.24
N LEU A 76 6.31 -8.39 1.00
CA LEU A 76 5.24 -7.46 1.38
C LEU A 76 5.25 -6.19 0.53
N HIS A 77 6.44 -5.63 0.25
CA HIS A 77 6.57 -4.46 -0.61
C HIS A 77 6.17 -4.75 -2.06
N ALA A 78 6.57 -5.90 -2.61
CA ALA A 78 6.19 -6.33 -3.95
C ALA A 78 4.67 -6.56 -4.07
N GLN A 79 4.06 -7.20 -3.09
CA GLN A 79 2.61 -7.37 -3.00
C GLN A 79 1.89 -6.02 -2.93
N SER A 80 2.38 -5.10 -2.08
CA SER A 80 1.84 -3.76 -1.93
C SER A 80 1.90 -2.97 -3.25
N LYS A 81 3.02 -3.05 -3.98
CA LYS A 81 3.17 -2.45 -5.31
C LYS A 81 2.22 -3.05 -6.34
N ARG A 82 2.00 -4.37 -6.30
CA ARG A 82 1.06 -5.08 -7.18
C ARG A 82 -0.39 -4.65 -6.92
N ILE A 83 -0.78 -4.53 -5.65
CA ILE A 83 -2.10 -4.03 -5.23
C ILE A 83 -2.30 -2.59 -5.73
N ASN A 84 -1.32 -1.70 -5.52
CA ASN A 84 -1.35 -0.33 -6.03
C ASN A 84 -1.56 -0.27 -7.55
N LYS A 85 -0.85 -1.10 -8.32
CA LYS A 85 -1.04 -1.16 -9.78
C LYS A 85 -2.44 -1.63 -10.16
N ARG A 86 -3.00 -2.63 -9.48
CA ARG A 86 -4.36 -3.11 -9.73
C ARG A 86 -5.40 -2.04 -9.44
N ILE A 87 -5.25 -1.32 -8.33
CA ILE A 87 -6.11 -0.19 -7.97
C ILE A 87 -6.00 0.91 -9.05
N ASP A 88 -4.80 1.24 -9.52
CA ASP A 88 -4.59 2.22 -10.59
C ASP A 88 -5.23 1.79 -11.93
N THR A 89 -5.16 0.51 -12.28
CA THR A 89 -5.85 -0.03 -13.46
C THR A 89 -7.37 0.07 -13.33
N LEU A 90 -7.93 -0.30 -12.17
CA LEU A 90 -9.37 -0.19 -11.90
C LEU A 90 -9.83 1.27 -11.96
N TYR A 91 -9.02 2.19 -11.43
CA TYR A 91 -9.26 3.62 -11.50
C TYR A 91 -9.29 4.13 -12.95
N LYS A 92 -8.37 3.67 -13.80
CA LYS A 92 -8.34 4.00 -15.24
C LYS A 92 -9.59 3.49 -15.96
N LEU A 93 -9.97 2.24 -15.74
CA LEU A 93 -11.18 1.63 -16.32
C LEU A 93 -12.48 2.32 -15.89
N LEU A 94 -12.50 2.91 -14.69
CA LEU A 94 -13.67 3.65 -14.19
C LEU A 94 -13.76 5.07 -14.78
N LYS A 95 -12.63 5.66 -15.15
CA LYS A 95 -12.54 7.03 -15.65
C LYS A 95 -12.77 7.12 -17.17
N GLU A 96 -12.43 6.06 -17.91
CA GLU A 96 -12.97 5.81 -19.26
C GLU A 96 -14.47 5.49 -19.22
#